data_AF-A0A950LMR0-F1
#
_entry.id   AF-A0A950LMR0-F1
#
_cell.length_a   1.000
_cell.length_b   1.000
_cell.length_c   1.000
_cell.angle_alpha   90.00
_cell.angle_beta   90.00
_cell.angle_gamma   90.00
#
_symmetry.space_group_name_H-M   'P 1'
#
loop_
_entity.id
_entity.type
_entity.pdbx_description
1 polymer ?
#
loop_
_entity_poly.entity_id
_entity_poly.type
_entity_poly.pdbx_seq_one_letter_code
_entity_poly.pdbx_strand_id
1 'polypeptide(L)'
;MNGDATTIEDIVRRNVATLRSKANLTQQGLADEMRARGVPWTRETVAQLETTNRRLGFTEAVVVAASLDVPLARLTATGADVVAVGEGEWTTPYLFAAVAGTAGDIFTSESYSATASPPIPPSASTAPTPPVAPAATAPDRLEDRSGRMTGRRRNRDLSDDEVEFVEAGRRTPSSQRTAERIERRMRLRVTPGDVDNAAQQLWSRSLESERERRVSDRHARTGGSLKTIRGHVSRDLDRELAHEMERSADTDRGPGTVPMTPEEAAWEATRLNIILANKGYA
;
A
#
# COMPACT_ATOMS: atom_id res chain seq x y z
N MET A 1 29.55 -21.74 14.11
CA MET A 1 28.43 -21.44 13.18
C MET A 1 28.50 -19.96 12.91
N ASN A 2 29.04 -19.56 11.77
CA ASN A 2 28.97 -18.15 11.36
C ASN A 2 27.49 -17.90 11.06
N GLY A 3 26.79 -17.20 11.95
CA GLY A 3 25.44 -16.76 11.65
C GLY A 3 25.55 -15.83 10.45
N ASP A 4 25.02 -16.25 9.31
CA ASP A 4 24.99 -15.40 8.12
C ASP A 4 24.34 -14.07 8.51
N ALA A 5 25.13 -12.99 8.45
CA ALA A 5 24.66 -11.67 8.79
C ALA A 5 23.45 -11.36 7.91
N THR A 6 22.34 -10.95 8.51
CA THR A 6 21.12 -10.67 7.75
C THR A 6 21.36 -9.43 6.89
N THR A 7 21.42 -9.63 5.57
CA THR A 7 21.63 -8.54 4.61
C THR A 7 20.35 -7.75 4.39
N ILE A 8 20.49 -6.47 4.04
CA ILE A 8 19.33 -5.63 3.69
C ILE A 8 18.57 -6.19 2.48
N GLU A 9 19.25 -6.81 1.52
CA GLU A 9 18.62 -7.45 0.37
C GLU A 9 17.73 -8.63 0.76
N ASP A 10 18.17 -9.45 1.71
CA ASP A 10 17.37 -10.58 2.23
C ASP A 10 16.12 -10.08 2.98
N ILE A 11 16.26 -9.00 3.75
CA ILE A 11 15.14 -8.36 4.46
C ILE A 11 14.11 -7.85 3.46
N VAL A 12 14.54 -7.06 2.47
CA VAL A 12 13.65 -6.47 1.46
C VAL A 12 12.93 -7.56 0.68
N ARG A 13 13.64 -8.60 0.22
CA ARG A 13 13.05 -9.75 -0.49
C ARG A 13 11.95 -10.43 0.33
N ARG A 14 12.24 -10.78 1.59
CA ARG A 14 11.27 -11.42 2.49
C ARG A 14 10.06 -10.54 2.74
N ASN A 15 10.29 -9.25 2.96
CA ASN A 15 9.24 -8.28 3.24
C ASN A 15 8.34 -8.05 2.03
N VAL A 16 8.89 -7.92 0.82
CA VAL A 16 8.09 -7.80 -0.41
C VAL A 16 7.19 -9.02 -0.58
N ALA A 17 7.71 -10.24 -0.42
CA ALA A 17 6.90 -11.46 -0.54
C ALA A 17 5.76 -11.51 0.50
N THR A 18 6.05 -11.14 1.75
CA THR A 18 5.07 -11.15 2.85
C THR A 18 4.01 -10.07 2.66
N LEU A 19 4.42 -8.85 2.32
CA LEU A 19 3.52 -7.72 2.09
C LEU A 19 2.65 -7.94 0.86
N ARG A 20 3.20 -8.48 -0.23
CA ARG A 20 2.43 -8.88 -1.41
C ARG A 20 1.35 -9.90 -1.05
N SER A 21 1.71 -10.92 -0.27
CA SER A 21 0.77 -11.96 0.19
C SER A 21 -0.33 -11.35 1.08
N LYS A 22 0.04 -10.44 2.00
CA LYS A 22 -0.92 -9.70 2.84
C LYS A 22 -1.86 -8.81 2.03
N ALA A 23 -1.37 -8.22 0.94
CA ALA A 23 -2.17 -7.44 0.00
C ALA A 23 -3.08 -8.32 -0.89
N ASN A 24 -2.99 -9.65 -0.79
CA ASN A 24 -3.66 -10.63 -1.66
C ASN A 24 -3.31 -10.42 -3.14
N LEU A 25 -2.08 -9.99 -3.43
CA LEU A 25 -1.58 -9.85 -4.78
C LEU A 25 -0.84 -11.12 -5.22
N THR A 26 -1.10 -11.58 -6.44
CA THR A 26 -0.26 -12.59 -7.08
C THR A 26 1.03 -11.93 -7.57
N GLN A 27 2.05 -12.72 -7.88
CA GLN A 27 3.28 -12.20 -8.50
C GLN A 27 2.99 -11.47 -9.83
N GLN A 28 2.05 -12.01 -10.63
CA GLN A 28 1.57 -11.36 -11.84
C GLN A 28 0.88 -10.02 -11.52
N GLY A 29 0.02 -9.99 -10.50
CA GLY A 29 -0.66 -8.76 -10.08
C GLY A 29 0.30 -7.66 -9.67
N LEU A 30 1.36 -7.99 -8.92
CA LEU A 30 2.41 -7.01 -8.60
C LEU A 30 3.16 -6.55 -9.87
N ALA A 31 3.48 -7.45 -10.79
CA ALA A 31 4.13 -7.08 -12.05
C ALA A 31 3.25 -6.15 -12.90
N ASP A 32 1.94 -6.37 -12.93
CA ASP A 32 0.99 -5.52 -13.65
C ASP A 32 0.86 -4.14 -12.99
N GLU A 33 0.84 -4.06 -11.66
CA GLU A 33 0.88 -2.78 -10.92
C GLU A 33 2.17 -1.99 -11.18
N MET A 34 3.31 -2.68 -11.25
CA MET A 34 4.60 -2.07 -11.60
C MET A 34 4.59 -1.53 -13.04
N ARG A 35 4.06 -2.31 -13.99
CA ARG A 35 3.93 -1.91 -15.40
C ARG A 35 3.00 -0.71 -15.57
N ALA A 36 1.88 -0.69 -14.85
CA ALA A 36 0.95 0.44 -14.86
C ALA A 36 1.60 1.76 -14.39
N ARG A 37 2.69 1.67 -13.62
CA ARG A 37 3.50 2.81 -13.14
C ARG A 37 4.77 3.04 -13.96
N GLY A 38 4.89 2.42 -15.13
CA GLY A 38 6.00 2.62 -16.06
C GLY A 38 7.25 1.78 -15.76
N VAL A 39 7.21 0.86 -14.79
CA VAL A 39 8.33 -0.06 -14.53
C VAL A 39 8.07 -1.37 -15.27
N PRO A 40 8.91 -1.78 -16.25
CA PRO A 40 8.63 -2.89 -17.15
C PRO A 40 8.87 -4.28 -16.51
N TRP A 41 8.35 -4.50 -15.30
CA TRP A 41 8.46 -5.78 -14.62
C TRP A 41 7.59 -6.84 -15.28
N THR A 42 8.09 -8.07 -15.20
CA THR A 42 7.33 -9.27 -15.52
C THR A 42 7.09 -10.07 -14.24
N ARG A 43 6.19 -11.06 -14.30
CA ARG A 43 6.02 -12.02 -13.20
C ARG A 43 7.34 -12.69 -12.81
N GLU A 44 8.19 -12.98 -13.79
CA GLU A 44 9.51 -13.57 -13.57
C GLU A 44 10.41 -12.63 -12.77
N THR A 45 10.39 -11.33 -13.06
CA THR A 45 11.14 -10.33 -12.29
C THR A 45 10.73 -10.32 -10.81
N VAL A 46 9.43 -10.44 -10.54
CA VAL A 46 8.91 -10.55 -9.16
C VAL A 46 9.37 -11.85 -8.51
N ALA A 47 9.28 -12.98 -9.21
CA ALA A 47 9.75 -14.26 -8.69
C ALA A 47 11.26 -14.25 -8.38
N GLN A 48 12.07 -13.63 -9.25
CA GLN A 48 13.51 -13.47 -9.06
C GLN A 48 13.85 -12.55 -7.88
N LEU A 49 13.11 -11.45 -7.72
CA LEU A 49 13.23 -10.59 -6.54
C LEU A 49 12.92 -11.37 -5.26
N GLU A 50 11.92 -12.26 -5.30
CA GLU A 50 11.50 -13.06 -4.15
C GLU A 50 12.43 -14.26 -3.86
N THR A 51 13.24 -14.71 -4.82
CA THR A 51 14.01 -15.97 -4.70
C THR A 51 15.51 -15.84 -4.99
N THR A 52 15.92 -15.21 -6.09
CA THR A 52 17.28 -15.28 -6.66
C THR A 52 18.16 -14.06 -6.34
N ASN A 53 17.87 -13.36 -5.24
CA ASN A 53 18.64 -12.20 -4.78
C ASN A 53 18.84 -11.11 -5.85
N ARG A 54 17.82 -10.90 -6.71
CA ARG A 54 17.83 -9.75 -7.62
C ARG A 54 17.83 -8.47 -6.79
N ARG A 55 18.82 -7.61 -7.02
CA ARG A 55 18.87 -6.28 -6.39
C ARG A 55 17.72 -5.41 -6.87
N LEU A 56 17.10 -4.71 -5.93
CA LEU A 56 16.02 -3.77 -6.18
C LEU A 56 16.61 -2.37 -6.32
N GLY A 57 16.44 -1.73 -7.47
CA GLY A 57 16.84 -0.34 -7.64
C GLY A 57 16.00 0.60 -6.79
N PHE A 58 16.51 1.77 -6.41
CA PHE A 58 15.76 2.74 -5.58
C PHE A 58 14.41 3.13 -6.22
N THR A 59 14.41 3.46 -7.51
CA THR A 59 13.18 3.77 -8.26
C THR A 59 12.19 2.61 -8.22
N GLU A 60 12.68 1.37 -8.40
CA GLU A 60 11.81 0.18 -8.31
C GLU A 60 11.25 0.01 -6.89
N ALA A 61 12.05 0.24 -5.86
CA ALA A 61 11.63 0.13 -4.47
C ALA A 61 10.51 1.11 -4.10
N VAL A 62 10.61 2.36 -4.58
CA VAL A 62 9.55 3.38 -4.40
C VAL A 62 8.25 2.92 -5.05
N VAL A 63 8.31 2.40 -6.28
CA VAL A 63 7.12 1.93 -7.00
C VAL A 63 6.54 0.67 -6.37
N VAL A 64 7.36 -0.24 -5.85
CA VAL A 64 6.90 -1.42 -5.09
C VAL A 64 6.18 -0.99 -3.81
N ALA A 65 6.76 -0.08 -3.03
CA ALA A 65 6.14 0.44 -1.81
C ALA A 65 4.76 1.07 -2.10
N ALA A 66 4.68 1.89 -3.15
CA ALA A 66 3.44 2.48 -3.61
C ALA A 66 2.42 1.45 -4.13
N SER A 67 2.87 0.40 -4.82
CA SER A 67 2.00 -0.68 -5.33
C SER A 67 1.43 -1.55 -4.21
N LEU A 68 2.18 -1.68 -3.12
CA LEU A 68 1.78 -2.42 -1.92
C LEU A 68 1.05 -1.56 -0.88
N ASP A 69 0.89 -0.25 -1.14
CA ASP A 69 0.27 0.72 -0.24
C ASP A 69 0.94 0.75 1.16
N VAL A 70 2.26 0.78 1.17
CA VAL A 70 3.09 0.84 2.39
C VAL A 70 4.18 1.90 2.28
N PRO A 71 4.64 2.48 3.41
CA PRO A 71 5.83 3.32 3.42
C PRO A 71 7.08 2.54 3.00
N LEU A 72 8.06 3.22 2.37
CA LEU A 72 9.32 2.60 1.94
C LEU A 72 10.08 1.95 3.12
N ALA A 73 10.05 2.58 4.30
CA ALA A 73 10.64 2.03 5.54
C ALA A 73 10.03 0.68 5.95
N ARG A 74 8.82 0.35 5.48
CA ARG A 74 8.21 -0.95 5.76
C ARG A 74 8.86 -2.08 4.95
N LEU A 75 9.51 -1.78 3.82
CA LEU A 75 10.26 -2.77 3.05
C LEU A 75 11.54 -3.20 3.77
N THR A 76 12.12 -2.34 4.61
CA THR A 76 13.36 -2.60 5.36
C THR A 76 13.12 -3.00 6.82
N ALA A 77 11.85 -3.14 7.24
CA ALA A 77 11.51 -3.50 8.61
C ALA A 77 12.06 -4.90 8.97
N THR A 78 12.83 -4.99 10.05
CA THR A 78 13.42 -6.24 10.52
C THR A 78 13.38 -6.32 12.04
N GLY A 79 13.45 -7.55 12.57
CA GLY A 79 13.62 -7.80 14.00
C GLY A 79 15.08 -8.06 14.41
N ALA A 80 16.03 -7.97 13.47
CA ALA A 80 17.45 -8.04 13.77
C ALA A 80 17.92 -6.76 14.47
N ASP A 81 18.96 -6.83 15.31
CA ASP A 81 19.54 -5.65 15.94
C ASP A 81 20.44 -4.87 14.98
N VAL A 82 21.17 -5.62 14.14
CA VAL A 82 22.14 -5.12 13.17
C VAL A 82 21.84 -5.72 11.79
N VAL A 83 22.00 -4.90 10.75
CA VAL A 83 21.78 -5.24 9.34
C VAL A 83 23.02 -4.93 8.54
N ALA A 84 23.47 -5.87 7.72
CA ALA A 84 24.55 -5.62 6.76
C ALA A 84 24.03 -4.74 5.60
N VAL A 85 24.68 -3.61 5.37
CA VAL A 85 24.38 -2.63 4.32
C VAL A 85 25.67 -2.34 3.54
N GLY A 86 25.82 -2.96 2.36
CA GLY A 86 27.06 -2.90 1.61
C GLY A 86 28.21 -3.58 2.36
N GLU A 87 29.31 -2.85 2.57
CA GLU A 87 30.47 -3.33 3.35
C GLU A 87 30.35 -2.97 4.85
N GLY A 88 29.30 -2.25 5.24
CA GLY A 88 29.09 -1.79 6.61
C GLY A 88 27.96 -2.51 7.33
N GLU A 89 27.87 -2.26 8.63
CA GLU A 89 26.80 -2.75 9.50
C GLU A 89 26.05 -1.58 10.10
N TRP A 90 24.72 -1.59 9.99
CA TRP A 90 23.83 -0.54 10.48
C TRP A 90 22.92 -1.10 11.56
N THR A 91 22.69 -0.34 12.62
CA THR A 91 21.67 -0.71 13.61
C THR A 91 20.28 -0.54 12.99
N THR A 92 19.33 -1.40 13.37
CA THR A 92 17.96 -1.34 12.85
C THR A 92 17.25 0.00 13.10
N PRO A 93 17.37 0.64 14.28
CA PRO A 93 16.80 1.96 14.51
C PRO A 93 17.37 3.01 13.55
N TYR A 94 18.67 2.97 13.29
CA TYR A 94 19.33 3.89 12.37
C TYR A 94 18.89 3.64 10.92
N LEU A 95 18.87 2.39 10.46
CA LEU A 95 18.38 2.03 9.13
C LEU A 95 16.94 2.52 8.91
N PHE A 96 16.06 2.34 9.90
CA PHE A 96 14.69 2.81 9.82
C PHE A 96 14.60 4.34 9.71
N ALA A 97 15.33 5.06 10.58
CA ALA A 97 15.36 6.52 10.55
C ALA A 97 15.95 7.06 9.24
N ALA A 98 16.99 6.43 8.70
CA ALA A 98 17.62 6.80 7.44
C ALA A 98 16.65 6.66 6.26
N VAL A 99 15.94 5.53 6.17
CA VAL A 99 14.95 5.31 5.10
C VAL A 99 13.71 6.20 5.28
N ALA A 100 13.35 6.53 6.52
CA ALA A 100 12.27 7.47 6.82
C ALA A 100 12.66 8.95 6.61
N GLY A 101 13.94 9.25 6.34
CA GLY A 101 14.44 10.62 6.19
C GLY A 101 14.54 11.41 7.50
N THR A 102 14.55 10.73 8.65
CA THR A 102 14.59 11.33 10.00
C THR A 102 15.92 11.09 10.74
N ALA A 103 16.90 10.45 10.08
CA ALA A 103 18.18 10.14 10.73
C ALA A 103 18.91 11.39 11.23
N GLY A 104 18.83 12.51 10.51
CA GLY A 104 19.49 13.77 10.91
C GLY A 104 18.90 14.42 12.17
N ASP A 105 17.67 14.07 12.55
CA ASP A 105 17.01 14.59 13.75
C ASP A 105 17.33 13.75 14.98
N ILE A 106 17.70 12.48 14.79
CA ILE A 106 17.80 11.46 15.85
C ILE A 106 19.25 11.06 16.11
N PHE A 107 20.09 11.01 15.08
CA PHE A 107 21.46 10.54 15.15
C PHE A 107 22.43 11.65 14.74
N THR A 108 23.40 11.94 15.60
CA THR A 108 24.51 12.85 15.30
C THR A 108 25.49 12.20 14.32
N SER A 109 26.09 12.99 13.41
CA SER A 109 27.05 12.57 12.37
C SER A 109 28.18 11.65 12.85
N GLU A 110 28.52 11.71 14.14
CA GLU A 110 29.56 10.90 14.77
C GLU A 110 29.11 9.45 15.04
N SER A 111 27.81 9.18 15.14
CA SER A 111 27.24 7.83 15.32
C SER A 111 27.35 6.94 14.07
N TYR A 112 27.86 7.49 12.97
CA TYR A 112 27.96 6.89 11.64
C TYR A 112 29.32 6.25 11.38
N SER A 113 30.33 6.56 12.21
CA SER A 113 31.61 5.89 12.16
C SER A 113 31.44 4.48 12.70
N ALA A 114 30.96 3.60 11.82
CA ALA A 114 31.32 2.20 11.83
C ALA A 114 32.80 2.12 12.24
N THR A 115 33.08 1.31 13.25
CA THR A 115 34.40 0.74 13.47
C THR A 115 34.86 0.21 12.12
N ALA A 116 35.62 1.01 11.38
CA ALA A 116 36.27 0.59 10.17
C ALA A 116 37.09 -0.62 10.57
N SER A 117 36.73 -1.80 10.06
CA SER A 117 37.57 -2.98 10.21
C SER A 117 39.00 -2.56 9.87
N PRO A 118 39.99 -2.91 10.72
CA PRO A 118 41.37 -2.52 10.49
C PRO A 118 41.77 -2.92 9.06
N PRO A 119 42.51 -2.06 8.34
CA PRO A 119 42.88 -2.33 6.96
C PRO A 119 43.54 -3.70 6.88
N ILE A 120 42.92 -4.59 6.12
CA ILE A 120 43.48 -5.90 5.79
C ILE A 120 44.86 -5.61 5.15
N PRO A 121 45.97 -6.15 5.70
CA PRO A 121 47.28 -5.92 5.10
C PRO A 121 47.27 -6.41 3.66
N PRO A 122 47.97 -5.73 2.73
CA PRO A 122 47.95 -6.10 1.33
C PRO A 122 48.50 -7.52 1.15
N SER A 123 47.59 -8.47 0.89
CA SER A 123 47.96 -9.81 0.43
C SER A 123 48.76 -9.68 -0.85
N ALA A 124 49.94 -10.29 -0.84
CA ALA A 124 50.91 -10.26 -1.92
C ALA A 124 50.24 -10.59 -3.27
N SER A 125 50.49 -9.70 -4.22
CA SER A 125 50.16 -9.77 -5.64
C SER A 125 50.66 -11.07 -6.26
N THR A 126 49.77 -12.04 -6.45
CA THR A 126 50.02 -13.17 -7.36
C THR A 126 49.69 -12.72 -8.79
N ALA A 127 50.69 -12.86 -9.67
CA ALA A 127 50.71 -12.38 -11.05
C ALA A 127 49.56 -12.92 -11.93
N PRO A 128 49.17 -12.17 -12.99
CA PRO A 128 48.11 -12.56 -13.92
C PRO A 128 48.58 -13.60 -14.94
N THR A 129 47.83 -14.69 -15.05
CA THR A 129 47.93 -15.67 -16.15
C THR A 129 47.20 -15.13 -17.40
N PRO A 130 47.79 -15.23 -18.60
CA PRO A 130 47.21 -14.66 -19.83
C PRO A 130 45.96 -15.41 -20.36
N PRO A 131 45.15 -14.75 -21.21
CA PRO A 131 43.86 -15.25 -21.68
C PRO A 131 43.99 -16.28 -22.81
N VAL A 132 43.23 -17.38 -22.72
CA VAL A 132 43.01 -18.33 -23.81
C VAL A 132 41.83 -17.83 -24.67
N ALA A 133 42.07 -17.76 -25.98
CA ALA A 133 41.14 -17.29 -26.99
C ALA A 133 39.92 -18.22 -27.21
N PRO A 134 38.81 -17.70 -27.77
CA PRO A 134 37.57 -18.44 -27.99
C PRO A 134 37.60 -19.29 -29.26
N ALA A 135 37.15 -20.55 -29.15
CA ALA A 135 36.86 -21.39 -30.31
C ALA A 135 35.48 -21.03 -30.87
N ALA A 136 35.47 -20.61 -32.13
CA ALA A 136 34.29 -20.46 -32.96
C ALA A 136 33.69 -21.84 -33.28
N THR A 137 32.37 -21.97 -33.16
CA THR A 137 31.62 -23.00 -33.88
C THR A 137 30.31 -22.38 -34.39
N ALA A 138 30.10 -22.57 -35.69
CA ALA A 138 29.09 -21.96 -36.53
C ALA A 138 27.69 -22.61 -36.32
N PRO A 139 26.63 -22.06 -36.94
CA PRO A 139 25.24 -22.34 -36.60
C PRO A 139 24.68 -23.55 -37.37
N ASP A 140 23.78 -24.30 -36.74
CA ASP A 140 22.95 -25.29 -37.42
C ASP A 140 21.46 -24.95 -37.27
N ARG A 141 20.89 -24.59 -38.42
CA ARG A 141 19.59 -24.96 -39.01
C ARG A 141 18.30 -25.12 -38.17
N LEU A 142 17.29 -24.43 -38.71
CA LEU A 142 15.95 -24.90 -39.11
C LEU A 142 15.09 -25.66 -38.08
N GLU A 143 13.92 -25.10 -37.79
CA GLU A 143 12.58 -25.62 -38.13
C GLU A 143 11.56 -24.73 -37.41
N ASP A 144 10.87 -23.83 -38.11
CA ASP A 144 9.57 -24.07 -38.74
C ASP A 144 8.59 -24.87 -37.86
N ARG A 145 7.70 -24.14 -37.16
CA ARG A 145 6.37 -24.66 -36.84
C ARG A 145 5.35 -23.55 -36.72
N SER A 146 4.78 -23.27 -37.89
CA SER A 146 3.46 -22.69 -38.05
C SER A 146 2.35 -23.54 -37.39
N GLY A 147 1.37 -22.85 -36.80
CA GLY A 147 0.10 -23.40 -36.29
C GLY A 147 -0.59 -22.30 -35.49
N ARG A 148 -1.45 -21.44 -36.04
CA ARG A 148 -2.73 -21.67 -36.75
C ARG A 148 -3.75 -22.43 -35.88
N MET A 149 -4.52 -21.68 -35.08
CA MET A 149 -5.95 -21.94 -34.76
C MET A 149 -6.48 -20.77 -33.91
N THR A 150 -7.15 -19.76 -34.48
CA THR A 150 -8.61 -19.68 -34.70
C THR A 150 -9.49 -20.25 -33.58
N GLY A 151 -9.99 -19.37 -32.70
CA GLY A 151 -10.93 -19.71 -31.62
C GLY A 151 -11.92 -18.59 -31.34
N ARG A 152 -12.76 -18.30 -32.34
CA ARG A 152 -13.91 -17.40 -32.33
C ARG A 152 -15.00 -17.91 -31.35
N ARG A 153 -15.30 -17.18 -30.27
CA ARG A 153 -16.54 -17.31 -29.47
C ARG A 153 -16.99 -15.91 -29.06
N ARG A 154 -17.86 -15.30 -29.86
CA ARG A 154 -19.33 -15.23 -29.70
C ARG A 154 -19.75 -14.33 -28.54
N ASN A 155 -20.17 -13.13 -28.94
CA ASN A 155 -21.19 -12.28 -28.34
C ASN A 155 -22.17 -13.05 -27.46
N ARG A 156 -22.43 -12.48 -26.29
CA ARG A 156 -23.71 -12.63 -25.63
C ARG A 156 -24.23 -11.23 -25.37
N ASP A 157 -25.13 -10.82 -26.25
CA ASP A 157 -26.14 -9.80 -25.97
C ASP A 157 -26.81 -10.13 -24.64
N LEU A 158 -26.77 -9.16 -23.73
CA LEU A 158 -27.72 -9.06 -22.66
C LEU A 158 -28.36 -7.68 -22.81
N SER A 159 -29.61 -7.76 -23.22
CA SER A 159 -30.57 -6.70 -23.44
C SER A 159 -30.71 -5.80 -22.21
N ASP A 160 -30.71 -4.50 -22.51
CA ASP A 160 -31.44 -3.48 -21.77
C ASP A 160 -32.90 -3.92 -21.59
N ASP A 161 -33.33 -4.04 -20.34
CA ASP A 161 -34.73 -3.92 -19.93
C ASP A 161 -34.75 -3.41 -18.47
N GLU A 162 -34.90 -2.09 -18.36
CA GLU A 162 -35.98 -1.44 -17.63
C GLU A 162 -36.37 -2.02 -16.27
N VAL A 163 -35.85 -1.42 -15.17
CA VAL A 163 -36.63 -1.26 -13.93
C VAL A 163 -36.27 0.07 -13.26
N GLU A 164 -36.95 1.14 -13.67
CA GLU A 164 -37.05 2.36 -12.90
C GLU A 164 -38.07 2.10 -11.77
N PHE A 165 -37.59 1.83 -10.56
CA PHE A 165 -38.43 1.69 -9.37
C PHE A 165 -37.92 2.59 -8.24
N VAL A 166 -38.87 3.33 -7.68
CA VAL A 166 -38.77 4.28 -6.57
C VAL A 166 -38.04 3.67 -5.37
N GLU A 167 -36.80 4.11 -5.09
CA GLU A 167 -35.99 3.62 -3.97
C GLU A 167 -35.57 4.75 -3.02
N ALA A 168 -36.55 5.45 -2.47
CA ALA A 168 -36.35 6.31 -1.31
C ALA A 168 -36.48 5.46 -0.03
N GLY A 169 -35.42 4.74 0.35
CA GLY A 169 -35.30 4.21 1.72
C GLY A 169 -34.62 2.85 1.93
N ARG A 170 -34.31 2.09 0.88
CA ARG A 170 -33.52 0.86 1.03
C ARG A 170 -32.03 1.20 1.04
N ARG A 171 -31.46 1.25 2.23
CA ARG A 171 -30.00 1.36 2.43
C ARG A 171 -29.31 0.22 1.68
N THR A 172 -28.32 0.54 0.87
CA THR A 172 -27.64 -0.47 0.07
C THR A 172 -26.70 -1.31 0.96
N PRO A 173 -26.63 -2.63 0.76
CA PRO A 173 -25.73 -3.51 1.54
C PRO A 173 -24.24 -3.18 1.30
N SER A 174 -23.92 -2.44 0.24
CA SER A 174 -22.57 -1.96 -0.08
C SER A 174 -22.11 -0.89 0.92
N SER A 175 -22.94 0.12 1.20
CA SER A 175 -22.62 1.19 2.16
C SER A 175 -22.47 0.65 3.58
N GLN A 176 -23.27 -0.34 3.99
CA GLN A 176 -23.13 -0.98 5.30
C GLN A 176 -21.77 -1.66 5.48
N ARG A 177 -21.31 -2.45 4.51
CA ARG A 177 -19.99 -3.14 4.59
C ARG A 177 -18.83 -2.16 4.55
N THR A 178 -19.00 -1.02 3.88
CA THR A 178 -17.99 0.05 3.87
C THR A 178 -17.95 0.76 5.22
N ALA A 179 -19.11 1.09 5.80
CA ALA A 179 -19.20 1.67 7.15
C ALA A 179 -18.51 0.79 8.20
N GLU A 180 -18.79 -0.52 8.23
CA GLU A 180 -18.15 -1.45 9.17
C GLU A 180 -16.62 -1.49 9.04
N ARG A 181 -16.08 -1.36 7.82
CA ARG A 181 -14.61 -1.34 7.62
C ARG A 181 -13.99 -0.01 8.01
N ILE A 182 -14.66 1.10 7.70
CA ILE A 182 -14.19 2.44 8.07
C ILE A 182 -14.25 2.60 9.60
N GLU A 183 -15.32 2.14 10.25
CA GLU A 183 -15.44 2.11 11.72
C GLU A 183 -14.28 1.35 12.36
N ARG A 184 -13.96 0.13 11.89
CA ARG A 184 -12.82 -0.65 12.41
C ARG A 184 -11.49 0.09 12.25
N ARG A 185 -11.35 0.92 11.23
CA ARG A 185 -10.11 1.67 10.95
C ARG A 185 -10.00 2.93 11.80
N MET A 186 -11.07 3.73 11.87
CA MET A 186 -11.07 5.04 12.53
C MET A 186 -11.43 4.98 14.01
N ARG A 187 -12.00 3.87 14.50
CA ARG A 187 -12.57 3.72 15.86
C ARG A 187 -13.64 4.77 16.19
N LEU A 188 -14.21 5.40 15.17
CA LEU A 188 -15.33 6.33 15.26
C LEU A 188 -16.62 5.58 14.92
N ARG A 189 -17.73 5.95 15.56
CA ARG A 189 -19.05 5.40 15.24
C ARG A 189 -19.48 5.91 13.87
N VAL A 190 -19.07 5.20 12.82
CA VAL A 190 -19.43 5.51 11.44
C VAL A 190 -20.70 4.77 11.09
N THR A 191 -21.76 5.49 10.78
CA THR A 191 -23.02 4.89 10.33
C THR A 191 -23.03 4.74 8.80
N PRO A 192 -23.86 3.85 8.24
CA PRO A 192 -24.04 3.76 6.79
C PRO A 192 -24.51 5.08 6.16
N GLY A 193 -25.30 5.88 6.89
CA GLY A 193 -25.76 7.19 6.42
C GLY A 193 -24.63 8.20 6.28
N ASP A 194 -23.63 8.15 7.17
CA ASP A 194 -22.45 9.02 7.07
C ASP A 194 -21.62 8.69 5.83
N VAL A 195 -21.52 7.40 5.48
CA VAL A 195 -20.84 6.93 4.27
C VAL A 195 -21.57 7.41 3.01
N ASP A 196 -22.90 7.30 2.99
CA ASP A 196 -23.70 7.76 1.84
C ASP A 196 -23.61 9.29 1.68
N ASN A 197 -23.68 10.04 2.78
CA ASN A 197 -23.51 11.50 2.77
C ASN A 197 -22.12 11.91 2.28
N ALA A 198 -21.06 11.27 2.78
CA ALA A 198 -19.69 11.54 2.34
C ALA A 198 -19.48 11.19 0.86
N ALA A 199 -20.05 10.07 0.38
CA ALA A 199 -20.01 9.71 -1.03
C ALA A 199 -20.72 10.75 -1.90
N GLN A 200 -21.90 11.20 -1.46
CA GLN A 200 -22.67 12.23 -2.14
C GLN A 200 -21.93 13.58 -2.17
N GLN A 201 -21.24 13.96 -1.10
CA GLN A 201 -20.42 15.18 -1.06
C GLN A 201 -19.19 15.08 -1.99
N LEU A 202 -18.45 13.97 -1.95
CA LEU A 202 -17.23 13.79 -2.75
C LEU A 202 -17.50 13.68 -4.26
N TRP A 203 -18.52 12.91 -4.63
CA TRP A 203 -18.69 12.48 -6.03
C TRP A 203 -20.02 12.90 -6.65
N SER A 204 -20.90 13.56 -5.87
CA SER A 204 -22.28 13.89 -6.29
C SER A 204 -23.08 12.65 -6.73
N ARG A 205 -22.70 11.46 -6.25
CA ARG A 205 -23.24 10.15 -6.63
C ARG A 205 -23.15 9.18 -5.46
N SER A 206 -23.94 8.11 -5.52
CA SER A 206 -23.83 7.00 -4.57
C SER A 206 -22.48 6.27 -4.72
N LEU A 207 -22.03 5.65 -3.63
CA LEU A 207 -20.80 4.85 -3.59
C LEU A 207 -20.80 3.73 -4.64
N GLU A 208 -21.94 3.10 -4.87
CA GLU A 208 -22.08 1.99 -5.81
C GLU A 208 -21.98 2.44 -7.27
N SER A 209 -22.65 3.54 -7.62
CA SER A 209 -22.55 4.15 -8.95
C SER A 209 -21.12 4.62 -9.25
N GLU A 210 -20.44 5.20 -8.25
CA GLU A 210 -19.05 5.62 -8.43
C GLU A 210 -18.09 4.43 -8.61
N ARG A 211 -18.31 3.36 -7.84
CA ARG A 211 -17.55 2.12 -7.99
C ARG A 211 -17.70 1.53 -9.38
N GLU A 212 -18.92 1.38 -9.88
CA GLU A 212 -19.15 0.78 -11.19
C GLU A 212 -18.57 1.64 -12.31
N ARG A 213 -18.64 2.97 -12.20
CA ARG A 213 -18.00 3.91 -13.13
C ARG A 213 -16.49 3.70 -13.19
N ARG A 214 -15.82 3.69 -12.03
CA ARG A 214 -14.36 3.52 -11.95
C ARG A 214 -13.89 2.13 -12.37
N VAL A 215 -14.67 1.09 -12.06
CA VAL A 215 -14.39 -0.27 -12.54
C VAL A 215 -14.47 -0.33 -14.06
N SER A 216 -15.52 0.22 -14.65
CA SER A 216 -15.71 0.27 -16.11
C SER A 216 -14.59 1.04 -16.81
N ASP A 217 -14.26 2.24 -16.32
CA ASP A 217 -13.18 3.08 -16.89
C ASP A 217 -11.80 2.41 -16.79
N ARG A 218 -11.45 1.85 -15.62
CA ARG A 218 -10.17 1.15 -15.44
C ARG A 218 -10.11 -0.14 -16.25
N HIS A 219 -11.21 -0.87 -16.37
CA HIS A 219 -11.30 -2.05 -17.23
C HIS A 219 -11.09 -1.70 -18.71
N ALA A 220 -11.69 -0.61 -19.19
CA ALA A 220 -11.51 -0.13 -20.56
C ALA A 220 -10.05 0.23 -20.87
N ARG A 221 -9.31 0.77 -19.89
CA ARG A 221 -7.89 1.17 -20.06
C ARG A 221 -6.91 0.01 -19.96
N THR A 222 -7.11 -0.90 -19.00
CA THR A 222 -6.10 -1.92 -18.66
C THR A 222 -6.43 -3.30 -19.23
N GLY A 223 -7.70 -3.60 -19.54
CA GLY A 223 -8.14 -4.94 -19.98
C GLY A 223 -7.90 -6.04 -18.95
N GLY A 224 -7.67 -5.69 -17.68
CA GLY A 224 -7.36 -6.63 -16.60
C GLY A 224 -8.58 -7.36 -16.06
N SER A 225 -8.37 -8.33 -15.17
CA SER A 225 -9.45 -9.07 -14.52
C SER A 225 -10.39 -8.14 -13.73
N LEU A 226 -11.69 -8.15 -14.08
CA LEU A 226 -12.73 -7.36 -13.40
C LEU A 226 -12.75 -7.57 -11.89
N LYS A 227 -12.46 -8.78 -11.41
CA LYS A 227 -12.40 -9.08 -9.96
C LYS A 227 -11.27 -8.29 -9.28
N THR A 228 -10.09 -8.29 -9.88
CA THR A 228 -8.92 -7.57 -9.36
C THR A 228 -9.19 -6.07 -9.40
N ILE A 229 -9.64 -5.55 -10.53
CA ILE A 229 -10.00 -4.13 -10.71
C ILE A 229 -11.03 -3.69 -9.67
N ARG A 230 -12.12 -4.45 -9.51
CA ARG A 230 -13.16 -4.17 -8.51
C ARG A 230 -12.63 -4.17 -7.08
N GLY A 231 -11.70 -5.06 -6.77
CA GLY A 231 -11.01 -5.09 -5.47
C GLY A 231 -10.18 -3.82 -5.22
N HIS A 232 -9.43 -3.35 -6.22
CA HIS A 232 -8.64 -2.12 -6.11
C HIS A 232 -9.52 -0.88 -6.00
N VAL A 233 -10.51 -0.75 -6.90
CA VAL A 233 -11.45 0.38 -6.89
C VAL A 233 -12.17 0.46 -5.55
N SER A 234 -12.63 -0.65 -4.98
CA SER A 234 -13.22 -0.63 -3.64
C SER A 234 -12.26 -0.03 -2.61
N ARG A 235 -11.03 -0.56 -2.50
CA ARG A 235 -10.04 -0.06 -1.53
C ARG A 235 -9.69 1.41 -1.74
N ASP A 236 -9.60 1.86 -3.00
CA ASP A 236 -9.37 3.26 -3.34
C ASP A 236 -10.51 4.15 -2.82
N LEU A 237 -11.77 3.77 -3.08
CA LEU A 237 -12.95 4.49 -2.60
C LEU A 237 -13.04 4.51 -1.07
N ASP A 238 -12.68 3.42 -0.41
CA ASP A 238 -12.70 3.37 1.06
C ASP A 238 -11.64 4.28 1.68
N ARG A 239 -10.48 4.43 1.03
CA ARG A 239 -9.43 5.38 1.46
C ARG A 239 -9.92 6.82 1.31
N GLU A 240 -10.52 7.15 0.17
CA GLU A 240 -11.05 8.49 -0.10
C GLU A 240 -12.18 8.85 0.87
N LEU A 241 -13.12 7.94 1.13
CA LEU A 241 -14.19 8.13 2.11
C LEU A 241 -13.64 8.32 3.52
N ALA A 242 -12.71 7.46 3.95
CA ALA A 242 -12.13 7.60 5.29
C ALA A 242 -11.46 8.97 5.48
N HIS A 243 -10.71 9.44 4.47
CA HIS A 243 -10.05 10.74 4.50
C HIS A 243 -11.06 11.90 4.56
N GLU A 244 -12.14 11.85 3.78
CA GLU A 244 -13.17 12.89 3.82
C GLU A 244 -13.91 12.90 5.15
N MET A 245 -14.23 11.72 5.70
CA MET A 245 -14.90 11.64 6.99
C MET A 245 -14.02 12.16 8.14
N GLU A 246 -12.71 11.95 8.08
CA GLU A 246 -11.75 12.55 9.03
C GLU A 246 -11.72 14.08 8.90
N ARG A 247 -11.67 14.60 7.66
CA ARG A 247 -11.72 16.04 7.37
C ARG A 247 -13.03 16.69 7.84
N SER A 248 -14.16 16.03 7.62
CA SER A 248 -15.48 16.50 8.07
C SER A 248 -15.63 16.42 9.58
N ALA A 249 -15.08 15.39 10.23
CA ALA A 249 -15.05 15.29 11.69
C ALA A 249 -14.24 16.43 12.34
N ASP A 250 -13.13 16.84 11.72
CA ASP A 250 -12.34 17.99 12.17
C ASP A 250 -13.07 19.33 11.93
N THR A 251 -13.86 19.42 10.86
CA THR A 251 -14.68 20.59 10.56
C THR A 251 -15.83 20.74 11.57
N ASP A 252 -16.50 19.65 11.92
CA ASP A 252 -17.51 19.60 13.00
C ASP A 252 -16.89 19.83 14.39
N ARG A 253 -15.59 19.54 14.55
CA ARG A 253 -14.80 19.91 15.74
C ARG A 253 -14.31 21.35 15.75
N GLY A 254 -14.53 22.11 14.69
CA GLY A 254 -14.25 23.55 14.62
C GLY A 254 -14.94 24.31 15.77
N PRO A 255 -14.46 25.51 16.14
CA PRO A 255 -14.54 26.14 17.48
C PRO A 255 -15.96 26.56 17.89
N GLY A 256 -16.86 25.59 17.98
CA GLY A 256 -18.28 25.70 18.27
C GLY A 256 -18.63 25.21 19.67
N THR A 257 -17.68 25.20 20.61
CA THR A 257 -18.04 25.75 21.93
C THR A 257 -18.26 27.22 21.66
N VAL A 258 -19.47 27.58 21.20
CA VAL A 258 -19.99 28.93 21.42
C VAL A 258 -19.64 29.20 22.87
N PRO A 259 -18.79 30.20 23.20
CA PRO A 259 -18.43 30.47 24.58
C PRO A 259 -19.77 30.64 25.28
N MET A 260 -20.12 29.63 26.09
CA MET A 260 -21.40 29.56 26.76
C MET A 260 -21.53 30.90 27.45
N THR A 261 -22.54 31.67 27.08
CA THR A 261 -22.66 33.02 27.61
C THR A 261 -22.64 32.90 29.14
N PRO A 262 -22.09 33.88 29.88
CA PRO A 262 -22.04 33.78 31.35
C PRO A 262 -23.41 33.45 31.97
N GLU A 263 -24.48 33.89 31.30
CA GLU A 263 -25.86 33.59 31.64
C GLU A 263 -26.26 32.13 31.37
N GLU A 264 -25.91 31.56 30.22
CA GLU A 264 -26.14 30.13 29.93
C GLU A 264 -25.31 29.22 30.85
N ALA A 265 -24.08 29.62 31.19
CA ALA A 265 -23.23 28.88 32.11
C ALA A 265 -23.81 28.87 33.54
N ALA A 266 -24.38 29.99 33.98
CA ALA A 266 -25.10 30.07 35.24
C ALA A 266 -26.37 29.21 35.24
N TRP A 267 -27.09 29.18 34.11
CA TRP A 267 -28.27 28.33 33.94
C TRP A 267 -27.94 26.84 33.93
N GLU A 268 -26.89 26.42 33.24
CA GLU A 268 -26.41 25.03 33.23
C GLU A 268 -25.94 24.58 34.62
N ALA A 269 -25.17 25.43 35.33
CA ALA A 269 -24.74 25.15 36.69
C ALA A 269 -25.94 24.97 37.65
N THR A 270 -26.95 25.83 37.53
CA THR A 270 -28.18 25.74 38.32
C THR A 270 -28.96 24.47 37.98
N ARG A 271 -29.09 24.14 36.70
CA ARG A 271 -29.78 22.93 36.22
C ARG A 271 -29.07 21.66 36.72
N LEU A 272 -27.74 21.62 36.69
CA LEU A 272 -26.97 20.47 37.20
C LEU A 272 -27.10 20.34 38.72
N ASN A 273 -27.10 21.44 39.48
CA ASN A 273 -27.36 21.40 40.92
C ASN A 273 -28.74 20.85 41.24
N ILE A 274 -29.79 21.22 40.48
CA ILE A 274 -31.14 20.67 40.67
C ILE A 274 -31.16 19.16 40.37
N ILE A 275 -30.48 18.72 39.30
CA ILE A 275 -30.40 17.29 38.95
C ILE A 275 -29.64 16.49 40.02
N LEU A 276 -28.55 17.03 40.56
CA LEU A 276 -27.76 16.38 41.60
C LEU A 276 -28.50 16.31 42.93
N ALA A 277 -29.18 17.39 43.34
CA ALA A 277 -30.01 17.42 44.53
C ALA A 277 -31.16 16.40 44.47
N ASN A 278 -31.80 16.24 43.30
CA ASN A 278 -32.86 15.26 43.11
C ASN A 278 -32.39 13.80 43.04
N LYS A 279 -31.10 13.57 42.76
CA LYS A 279 -30.52 12.22 42.72
C LYS A 279 -29.93 11.75 44.05
N GLY A 280 -30.01 12.56 45.12
CA GLY A 280 -29.59 12.17 46.47
C GLY A 280 -28.07 12.04 46.65
N TYR A 281 -27.27 12.67 45.78
CA TYR A 281 -25.84 12.83 45.97
C TYR A 281 -25.60 14.09 46.82
N ALA A 282 -25.65 13.95 48.14
CA ALA A 282 -25.24 14.97 49.10
C ALA A 282 -24.05 14.46 49.93
#